data_AF-W4QTC3-F1
#
_entry.id   AF-W4QTC3-F1
#
_cell.length_a   1.000
_cell.length_b   1.000
_cell.length_c   1.000
_cell.angle_alpha   90.00
_cell.angle_beta   90.00
_cell.angle_gamma   90.00
#
_symmetry.space_group_name_H-M   'P 1'
#
loop_
_entity.id
_entity.type
_entity.pdbx_description
1 polymer ?
#
loop_
_entity_poly.entity_id
_entity_poly.type
_entity_poly.pdbx_seq_one_letter_code
_entity_poly.pdbx_strand_id
1 'polypeptide(L)'
;MNCFLIRDLLPLYIEGDCSFETEKLIKEHINNCQECKKLLEMMDEPFDVKEMTGSEEEKVLPDSKKLMQLYYAKLILKGTGLFILIYVLIVTFTLLK
;
A
#
# COMPACT_ATOMS: atom_id res chain seq x y z
N MET A 1 20.11 16.23 3.79
CA MET A 1 18.87 15.68 3.18
C MET A 1 17.97 16.84 2.79
N ASN A 2 17.28 16.75 1.66
CA ASN A 2 16.44 17.84 1.15
C ASN A 2 15.04 17.79 1.78
N CYS A 3 14.51 18.90 2.30
CA CYS A 3 13.23 18.92 3.02
C CYS A 3 12.08 18.41 2.15
N PHE A 4 12.09 18.71 0.84
CA PHE A 4 11.08 18.24 -0.12
C PHE A 4 10.90 16.71 -0.07
N LEU A 5 12.01 15.98 -0.12
CA LEU A 5 11.98 14.52 -0.08
C LEU A 5 11.46 13.99 1.27
N ILE A 6 11.79 14.66 2.38
CA ILE A 6 11.29 14.28 3.70
C ILE A 6 9.78 14.51 3.79
N ARG A 7 9.25 15.59 3.20
CA ARG A 7 7.81 15.85 3.15
C ARG A 7 7.07 14.78 2.36
N ASP A 8 7.62 14.34 1.23
CA ASP A 8 7.01 13.28 0.41
C ASP A 8 7.01 11.92 1.11
N LEU A 9 8.03 11.63 1.92
CA LEU A 9 8.15 10.38 2.67
C LEU A 9 7.46 10.41 4.04
N LEU A 10 7.07 11.59 4.53
CA LEU A 10 6.47 11.76 5.86
C LEU A 10 5.19 10.95 6.07
N PRO A 11 4.24 10.86 5.09
CA PRO A 11 3.07 9.99 5.22
C PRO A 11 3.45 8.53 5.47
N LEU A 12 4.39 8.00 4.67
CA LEU A 12 4.88 6.63 4.80
C LEU A 12 5.62 6.39 6.12
N TYR A 13 6.27 7.42 6.65
CA TYR A 13 6.94 7.38 7.94
C TYR A 13 5.94 7.29 9.10
N ILE A 14 4.85 8.05 9.05
CA ILE A 14 3.76 8.00 10.04
C ILE A 14 3.05 6.65 10.00
N GLU A 15 2.84 6.09 8.80
CA GLU A 15 2.24 4.77 8.59
C GLU A 15 3.17 3.61 8.99
N GLY A 16 4.46 3.87 9.28
CA GLY A 16 5.44 2.84 9.64
C GLY A 16 5.88 1.95 8.46
N ASP A 17 5.58 2.36 7.22
CA ASP A 17 5.89 1.61 5.99
C ASP A 17 7.27 1.98 5.41
N CYS A 18 8.10 2.72 6.17
CA CYS A 18 9.48 3.05 5.81
C CYS A 18 10.46 1.94 6.21
N SER A 19 11.52 1.75 5.40
CA SER A 19 12.64 0.88 5.81
C SER A 19 13.37 1.49 7.02
N PHE A 20 14.04 0.65 7.83
CA PHE A 20 14.79 1.10 9.01
C PHE A 20 15.84 2.20 8.69
N GLU A 21 16.53 2.07 7.54
CA GLU A 21 17.51 3.06 7.11
C GLU A 21 16.84 4.40 6.78
N THR A 22 15.70 4.36 6.08
CA THR A 22 14.91 5.55 5.73
C THR A 22 14.34 6.21 6.98
N GLU A 23 13.82 5.42 7.92
CA GLU A 23 13.25 5.90 9.18
C GLU A 23 14.31 6.66 10.01
N LYS A 24 15.53 6.11 10.10
CA LYS A 24 16.65 6.77 10.80
C LYS A 24 17.01 8.10 10.15
N LEU A 25 17.09 8.15 8.82
CA LEU A 25 17.39 9.38 8.08
C LEU A 25 16.32 10.46 8.28
N ILE A 26 15.05 10.06 8.28
CA ILE A 26 13.92 10.97 8.53
C ILE A 26 13.99 11.52 9.96
N LYS A 27 14.23 10.68 10.97
CA LYS A 27 14.41 11.11 12.38
C LYS A 27 15.57 12.08 12.54
N GLU A 28 16.73 11.79 11.97
CA GLU A 28 17.90 12.67 12.00
C GLU A 28 17.62 14.03 11.35
N HIS A 29 16.83 14.05 10.26
CA HIS A 29 16.43 15.30 9.61
C HIS A 29 15.43 16.10 10.45
N ILE A 30 14.38 15.47 10.97
CA ILE A 30 13.35 16.12 11.78
C ILE A 30 13.95 16.76 13.04
N ASN A 31 14.94 16.11 13.65
CA ASN A 31 15.65 16.66 14.81
C ASN A 31 16.43 17.94 14.48
N ASN A 32 16.88 18.10 13.23
CA ASN A 32 17.70 19.23 12.79
C ASN A 32 16.92 20.26 11.95
N CYS A 33 15.65 19.99 11.62
CA CYS A 33 14.83 20.84 10.76
C CYS A 33 13.49 21.17 11.43
N GLN A 34 13.34 22.41 11.90
CA GLN A 34 12.10 22.88 12.55
C GLN A 34 10.89 22.84 11.61
N GLU A 35 11.08 23.11 10.32
CA GLU A 35 10.01 23.08 9.31
C GLU A 35 9.41 21.67 9.16
N CYS A 36 10.26 20.66 9.04
CA CYS A 36 9.81 19.27 8.93
C CYS A 36 9.24 18.74 10.25
N LYS A 37 9.75 19.20 11.39
CA LYS A 37 9.20 18.88 12.70
C LYS A 37 7.79 19.42 12.88
N LYS A 38 7.56 20.70 12.53
CA LYS A 38 6.23 21.32 12.57
C LYS A 38 5.24 20.57 11.65
N LEU A 39 5.70 20.18 10.46
CA LEU A 39 4.86 19.44 9.53
C LEU A 39 4.47 18.07 10.10
N LEU A 40 5.40 17.37 10.75
CA LEU A 40 5.09 16.11 11.43
C LEU A 40 4.02 16.31 12.52
N GLU A 41 4.19 17.34 13.36
CA GLU A 41 3.25 17.66 14.45
C GLU A 41 1.84 17.99 13.90
N MET A 42 1.74 18.75 12.80
CA MET A 42 0.45 19.05 12.15
C MET A 42 -0.26 17.80 11.59
N MET A 43 0.49 16.75 11.25
CA MET A 43 -0.05 15.50 10.70
C MET A 43 -0.35 14.46 11.78
N ASP A 44 0.31 14.58 12.94
CA ASP A 44 0.13 13.69 14.12
C ASP A 44 -0.97 14.20 15.07
N GLU A 45 -1.48 15.44 14.87
CA GLU A 45 -2.63 15.92 15.63
C GLU A 45 -3.87 15.07 15.32
N PRO A 46 -4.50 14.46 16.34
CA PRO A 46 -5.78 13.78 16.15
C PRO A 46 -6.80 14.84 15.72
N PHE A 47 -7.34 14.68 14.52
CA PHE A 47 -8.44 15.51 14.04
C PHE A 47 -9.61 15.39 15.03
N ASP A 48 -9.82 16.41 15.87
CA ASP A 48 -11.01 16.55 16.70
C ASP A 48 -12.14 17.03 15.78
N VAL A 49 -12.71 16.09 15.02
CA VAL A 49 -13.86 16.32 14.14
C VAL A 49 -15.10 16.52 15.01
N LYS A 50 -15.23 17.70 15.61
CA LYS A 50 -16.51 18.19 16.12
C LYS A 50 -17.36 18.60 14.93
N GLU A 51 -18.31 17.72 14.61
CA GLU A 51 -19.58 17.95 13.92
C GLU A 51 -19.59 19.07 12.86
N MET A 52 -19.43 18.68 11.60
CA MET A 52 -20.20 19.30 10.51
C MET A 52 -20.82 18.20 9.66
N THR A 53 -22.11 18.01 9.89
CA THR A 53 -23.04 17.28 9.03
C THR A 53 -22.95 17.80 7.60
N GLY A 54 -22.63 16.94 6.64
CA GLY A 54 -22.67 17.30 5.23
C GLY A 54 -21.91 16.33 4.34
N SER A 55 -22.51 15.16 4.10
CA SER A 55 -22.35 14.36 2.87
C SER A 55 -21.07 14.59 2.05
N GLU A 56 -19.95 14.07 2.50
CA GLU A 56 -18.87 13.70 1.58
C GLU A 56 -18.41 12.31 1.96
N GLU A 57 -18.59 11.40 1.01
CA GLU A 57 -18.14 10.02 1.10
C GLU A 57 -16.65 10.03 1.43
N GLU A 58 -16.35 9.76 2.70
CA GLU A 58 -15.05 9.31 3.15
C GLU A 58 -14.78 8.02 2.37
N LYS A 59 -14.14 8.16 1.20
CA LYS A 59 -13.58 7.05 0.45
C LYS A 59 -12.47 6.50 1.34
N VAL A 60 -12.86 5.63 2.26
CA VAL A 60 -11.99 4.68 2.94
C VAL A 60 -11.20 4.03 1.83
N LEU A 61 -9.97 4.51 1.61
CA LEU A 61 -9.06 3.94 0.63
C LEU A 61 -8.92 2.46 1.02
N PRO A 62 -9.48 1.55 0.22
CA PRO A 62 -9.47 0.15 0.57
C PRO A 62 -8.01 -0.28 0.59
N ASP A 63 -7.53 -0.72 1.77
CA ASP A 63 -6.24 -1.37 2.01
C ASP A 63 -5.75 -2.08 0.74
N SER A 64 -4.86 -1.38 0.02
CA SER A 64 -4.56 -1.65 -1.40
C SER A 64 -4.02 -3.06 -1.62
N LYS A 65 -3.44 -3.63 -0.56
CA LYS A 65 -2.94 -4.99 -0.48
C LYS A 65 -4.07 -6.03 -0.62
N LYS A 66 -5.23 -5.83 0.03
CA LYS A 66 -6.36 -6.78 -0.01
C LYS A 66 -7.07 -6.81 -1.36
N LEU A 67 -7.21 -5.66 -2.03
CA LEU A 67 -7.80 -5.61 -3.36
C LEU A 67 -6.93 -6.29 -4.41
N MET A 68 -5.61 -6.05 -4.35
CA MET A 68 -4.64 -6.73 -5.22
C MET A 68 -4.66 -8.25 -5.00
N GLN A 69 -4.70 -8.72 -3.75
CA GLN A 69 -4.76 -10.15 -3.44
C GLN A 69 -6.00 -10.84 -4.05
N LEU A 70 -7.18 -10.23 -3.95
CA LEU A 70 -8.41 -10.78 -4.54
C LEU A 70 -8.40 -10.76 -6.07
N TYR A 71 -7.77 -9.74 -6.68
CA TYR A 71 -7.61 -9.66 -8.13
C TYR A 71 -6.69 -10.77 -8.67
N TYR A 72 -5.50 -10.93 -8.09
CA TYR A 72 -4.55 -11.98 -8.51
C TYR A 72 -5.08 -13.39 -8.23
N ALA A 73 -5.80 -13.61 -7.12
CA ALA A 73 -6.43 -14.90 -6.83
C ALA A 73 -7.43 -15.33 -7.92
N LYS A 74 -8.26 -14.41 -8.41
CA LYS A 74 -9.19 -14.67 -9.54
C LYS A 74 -8.46 -14.95 -10.86
N LEU A 75 -7.31 -14.32 -11.09
CA LEU A 75 -6.48 -14.52 -12.28
C LEU A 75 -5.86 -15.93 -12.29
N ILE A 76 -5.27 -16.34 -11.16
CA ILE A 76 -4.62 -17.65 -11.00
C ILE A 76 -5.63 -18.79 -11.15
N LEU A 77 -6.84 -18.64 -10.58
CA LEU A 77 -7.90 -19.66 -10.65
C LEU A 77 -8.35 -19.95 -12.10
N LYS A 78 -8.43 -18.93 -12.96
CA LYS A 78 -8.77 -19.11 -14.38
C LYS A 78 -7.63 -19.74 -15.16
N GLY A 79 -6.39 -19.34 -14.86
CA GLY A 79 -5.18 -19.86 -15.53
C GLY A 79 -4.96 -21.35 -15.26
N THR A 80 -5.12 -21.79 -14.01
CA THR A 80 -4.96 -23.21 -13.64
C THR A 80 -5.97 -24.12 -14.34
N GLY A 81 -7.23 -23.71 -14.46
CA GLY A 81 -8.24 -24.49 -15.19
C GLY A 81 -7.87 -24.73 -16.66
N LEU A 82 -7.35 -23.70 -17.34
CA LEU A 82 -6.92 -23.80 -18.74
C LEU A 82 -5.67 -24.70 -18.88
N PHE A 83 -4.70 -24.57 -17.98
CA PHE A 83 -3.52 -25.43 -17.93
C PHE A 83 -3.89 -26.90 -17.71
N ILE A 84 -4.79 -27.19 -16.75
CA ILE A 84 -5.24 -28.56 -16.46
C ILE A 84 -5.96 -29.15 -17.68
N LEU A 85 -6.82 -28.37 -18.35
CA LEU A 85 -7.52 -28.82 -19.56
C LEU A 85 -6.54 -29.23 -20.66
N ILE A 86 -5.54 -28.39 -20.94
CA ILE A 86 -4.51 -28.67 -21.95
C ILE A 86 -3.70 -29.92 -21.55
N TYR A 87 -3.31 -30.03 -20.28
CA TYR A 87 -2.57 -31.18 -19.78
C TYR A 87 -3.34 -32.50 -19.97
N VAL A 88 -4.63 -32.52 -19.62
CA VAL A 88 -5.49 -33.71 -19.81
C VAL A 88 -5.58 -34.09 -21.29
N LEU A 89 -5.75 -33.12 -22.20
CA LEU A 89 -5.79 -33.40 -23.65
C LEU A 89 -4.49 -34.01 -24.18
N ILE A 90 -3.33 -33.56 -23.69
CA ILE A 90 -2.02 -34.12 -24.08
C ILE A 90 -1.89 -35.55 -23.57
N VAL A 91 -2.26 -35.81 -22.32
CA VAL A 91 -2.18 -37.15 -21.73
C VAL A 91 -3.11 -38.13 -22.43
N THR A 92 -4.36 -37.74 -22.69
CA THR A 92 -5.30 -38.61 -23.41
C THR A 92 -4.84 -38.90 -24.83
N PHE A 93 -4.30 -37.91 -25.55
CA PHE A 93 -3.73 -38.11 -26.88
C PHE A 93 -2.51 -39.05 -26.86
N THR A 94 -1.70 -38.98 -25.80
CA THR A 94 -0.53 -39.86 -25.63
C THR A 94 -0.94 -41.29 -25.27
N LEU A 95 -2.03 -41.48 -24.52
CA LEU A 95 -2.54 -42.80 -24.12
C LEU A 95 -3.41 -43.48 -25.19
N LEU A 96 -4.02 -42.70 -26.09
CA LEU A 96 -4.88 -43.21 -27.18
C LEU A 96 -4.08 -43.58 -28.44
N LYS A 97 -2.79 -43.25 -28.47
CA LYS A 97 -1.84 -43.58 -29.53
C LYS A 97 -1.02 -44.82 -29.16
#